data_AF-A0A2N0QIT5-F1
#
_entry.id   AF-A0A2N0QIT5-F1
#
_cell.length_a   1.000
_cell.length_b   1.000
_cell.length_c   1.000
_cell.angle_alpha   90.00
_cell.angle_beta   90.00
_cell.angle_gamma   90.00
#
_symmetry.space_group_name_H-M   'P 1'
#
loop_
_entity.id
_entity.type
_entity.pdbx_description
1 polymer ?
#
loop_
_entity_poly.entity_id
_entity_poly.type
_entity_poly.pdbx_seq_one_letter_code
_entity_poly.pdbx_strand_id
1 'polypeptide(L)' 'MPSSIEQHVDWIDRCIEYLEENNVQTIEAKEDAEVEWAKQCDDIANTTLFPYTNSWYTGANLDGSTKRSGFVIYVGG' A
#
# COMPACT_ATOMS: atom_id res chain seq x y z
N MET A 1 2.26 -13.65 -6.28
CA MET A 1 2.92 -14.00 -5.01
C MET A 1 1.84 -14.52 -4.07
N PRO A 2 1.70 -15.85 -3.93
CA PRO A 2 0.72 -16.43 -3.00
C PRO A 2 0.95 -15.97 -1.55
N SER A 3 2.21 -15.89 -1.12
CA SER A 3 2.59 -15.51 0.24
C SER A 3 2.12 -14.12 0.66
N SER A 4 2.23 -13.11 -0.21
CA SER A 4 1.72 -11.77 0.10
C SER A 4 0.19 -11.76 0.22
N ILE A 5 -0.49 -12.52 -0.63
CA ILE A 5 -1.96 -12.66 -0.55
C ILE A 5 -2.36 -13.30 0.77
N GLU A 6 -1.71 -14.41 1.15
CA GLU A 6 -1.94 -15.09 2.43
C GLU A 6 -1.70 -14.16 3.61
N GLN A 7 -0.58 -13.42 3.63
CA GLN A 7 -0.29 -12.46 4.69
C GLN A 7 -1.37 -11.37 4.84
N HIS A 8 -1.86 -10.82 3.73
CA HIS A 8 -2.91 -9.81 3.76
C HIS A 8 -4.24 -10.39 4.24
N VAL A 9 -4.60 -11.60 3.78
CA VAL A 9 -5.83 -12.29 4.21
C VAL A 9 -5.77 -12.62 5.69
N ASP A 10 -4.66 -13.19 6.17
CA ASP A 10 -4.47 -13.54 7.59
C ASP A 10 -4.57 -12.31 8.50
N TRP A 11 -4.03 -11.16 8.07
CA TRP A 11 -4.14 -9.92 8.83
C TRP A 11 -5.57 -9.39 8.85
N ILE A 12 -6.26 -9.39 7.70
CA ILE A 12 -7.65 -8.91 7.60
C ILE A 12 -8.58 -9.79 8.42
N ASP A 13 -8.42 -11.12 8.35
CA ASP A 13 -9.21 -12.09 9.11
C ASP A 13 -9.11 -11.81 10.62
N ARG A 14 -7.88 -11.70 11.13
CA ARG A 14 -7.62 -11.37 12.54
C ARG A 14 -8.10 -9.97 12.93
N CYS A 15 -8.06 -9.00 12.01
CA CYS A 15 -8.58 -7.66 12.25
C CYS A 15 -10.10 -7.69 12.42
N ILE A 16 -10.81 -8.44 11.57
CA ILE A 16 -12.26 -8.60 11.67
C ILE A 16 -12.63 -9.32 12.97
N GLU A 17 -11.96 -10.42 13.30
CA GLU A 17 -12.16 -11.15 14.57
C GLU A 17 -12.01 -10.21 15.78
N TYR A 18 -10.97 -9.37 15.79
CA TYR A 18 -10.78 -8.37 16.84
C TYR A 18 -11.96 -7.38 16.95
N LEU A 19 -12.49 -6.90 15.83
CA LEU A 19 -13.63 -5.97 15.85
C LEU A 19 -14.88 -6.64 16.42
N GLU A 20 -15.14 -7.89 16.05
CA GLU A 20 -16.28 -8.67 16.55
C GLU A 20 -16.17 -8.92 18.06
N GLU A 21 -15.03 -9.40 18.54
CA GLU A 21 -14.79 -9.68 19.97
C GLU A 21 -14.90 -8.42 20.84
N ASN A 22 -14.51 -7.26 20.29
CA ASN A 22 -14.49 -5.99 21.02
C ASN A 22 -15.73 -5.11 20.75
N ASN A 23 -16.74 -5.61 20.05
CA ASN A 23 -17.96 -4.87 19.67
C ASN A 23 -17.67 -3.52 18.97
N VAL A 24 -16.64 -3.50 18.11
CA VAL A 24 -16.29 -2.32 17.31
C VAL A 24 -17.03 -2.39 15.98
N GLN A 25 -17.82 -1.37 15.66
CA GLN A 25 -18.66 -1.37 14.45
C GLN A 25 -17.90 -1.03 13.17
N THR A 26 -16.89 -0.16 13.27
CA THR A 26 -16.12 0.32 12.12
C THR A 26 -14.66 0.53 12.50
N ILE A 27 -13.78 0.32 11.52
CA ILE A 27 -12.38 0.72 11.57
C ILE A 27 -12.08 1.50 10.29
N GLU A 28 -11.30 2.57 10.43
CA GLU A 28 -10.84 3.38 9.32
C GLU A 28 -9.42 3.86 9.65
N ALA A 29 -8.55 3.90 8.65
CA ALA A 29 -7.23 4.48 8.81
C ALA A 29 -7.37 5.99 9.02
N LYS A 30 -6.51 6.56 9.86
CA LYS A 30 -6.41 8.02 9.95
C LYS A 30 -5.71 8.55 8.70
N GLU A 31 -6.13 9.71 8.24
CA GLU A 31 -5.53 10.37 7.07
C GLU A 31 -4.00 10.56 7.21
N ASP A 32 -3.52 10.93 8.40
CA ASP A 32 -2.09 11.08 8.68
C ASP A 32 -1.32 9.76 8.58
N ALA A 33 -1.93 8.65 9.02
CA ALA A 33 -1.35 7.32 8.89
C ALA A 33 -1.26 6.87 7.42
N GLU A 34 -2.25 7.19 6.59
CA GLU A 34 -2.22 6.90 5.16
C GLU A 34 -1.13 7.69 4.43
N VAL A 35 -1.02 9.00 4.73
CA VAL A 35 0.00 9.88 4.16
C VAL A 35 1.41 9.42 4.55
N GLU A 36 1.61 9.08 5.82
CA GLU A 36 2.90 8.58 6.31
C GLU A 36 3.26 7.23 5.67
N TRP A 37 2.31 6.32 5.53
CA TRP A 37 2.53 5.04 4.85
C TRP A 37 2.90 5.22 3.36
N ALA A 38 2.22 6.12 2.65
CA ALA A 38 2.53 6.46 1.26
C ALA A 38 3.97 7.00 1.14
N LYS A 39 4.34 7.93 2.02
CA LYS A 39 5.70 8.47 2.09
C LYS A 39 6.74 7.38 2.34
N GLN A 40 6.48 6.44 3.24
CA GLN A 40 7.40 5.33 3.50
C GLN A 40 7.58 4.42 2.28
N CYS A 41 6.50 4.15 1.53
CA CYS A 41 6.58 3.38 0.29
C CYS A 41 7.45 4.10 -0.75
N ASP A 42 7.25 5.40 -0.93
CA ASP A 42 8.04 6.23 -1.84
C ASP A 42 9.52 6.31 -1.41
N ASP A 43 9.79 6.53 -0.12
CA ASP A 43 11.14 6.62 0.42
C ASP A 43 11.93 5.33 0.15
N ILE A 44 11.33 4.17 0.41
CA ILE A 44 11.97 2.87 0.14
C ILE A 44 12.16 2.69 -1.38
N ALA A 45 11.16 3.00 -2.19
CA ALA A 45 11.27 2.88 -3.65
C ALA A 45 12.42 3.75 -4.22
N ASN A 46 12.60 4.96 -3.68
CA ASN A 46 13.67 5.89 -4.06
C ASN A 46 15.08 5.41 -3.68
N THR A 47 15.21 4.39 -2.82
CA THR A 47 16.50 3.72 -2.57
C THR A 47 16.87 2.67 -3.63
N THR A 48 15.98 2.40 -4.58
CA THR A 48 16.14 1.38 -5.62
C THR A 48 16.30 1.99 -7.02
N LEU A 49 16.50 1.15 -8.03
CA LEU A 49 16.51 1.58 -9.43
C LEU A 49 15.11 1.64 -10.09
N PHE A 50 14.06 1.15 -9.42
CA PHE A 50 12.72 1.06 -9.99
C PHE A 50 12.14 2.41 -10.48
N PRO A 51 12.31 3.54 -9.75
CA PRO A 51 11.73 4.81 -10.17
C PRO A 51 12.34 5.38 -11.47
N TYR A 52 13.53 4.94 -11.85
CA TYR A 52 14.27 5.50 -13.00
C TYR A 52 13.89 4.86 -14.34
N THR A 53 12.94 3.93 -14.37
CA THR A 53 12.46 3.29 -15.59
C THR A 53 10.96 3.51 -15.79
N ASN A 54 10.58 3.88 -17.01
CA ASN A 54 9.18 3.95 -17.40
C ASN A 54 8.58 2.54 -17.42
N SER A 55 7.64 2.29 -16.53
CA SER A 55 6.92 1.02 -16.42
C SER A 55 5.51 1.26 -15.89
N TRP A 56 4.74 0.19 -15.80
CA TRP A 56 3.44 0.25 -15.15
C TRP A 56 3.54 0.54 -13.64
N TYR A 57 4.64 0.16 -12.98
CA TYR A 57 4.89 0.47 -11.57
C TYR A 57 5.08 1.98 -11.31
N THR A 58 5.63 2.68 -12.30
CA THR A 58 5.82 4.14 -12.25
C THR A 58 4.66 4.92 -12.86
N GLY A 59 3.57 4.22 -13.24
CA GLY A 59 2.40 4.83 -13.87
C GLY A 59 2.70 5.48 -15.22
N ALA A 60 3.81 5.11 -15.87
CA ALA A 60 4.23 5.72 -17.14
C ALA A 60 3.28 5.41 -18.31
N ASN A 61 2.39 4.43 -18.13
CA ASN A 61 1.33 4.05 -19.05
C ASN A 61 0.00 4.79 -18.83
N LEU A 62 -0.05 5.76 -17.90
CA LEU A 62 -1.25 6.54 -17.58
C LEU A 62 -1.11 7.99 -18.04
N ASP A 63 -2.18 8.54 -18.61
CA ASP A 63 -2.23 9.89 -19.15
C ASP A 63 -3.07 10.86 -18.28
N GLY A 64 -2.76 12.16 -18.37
CA GLY A 64 -3.52 13.23 -17.74
C GLY A 64 -3.60 13.10 -16.21
N SER A 65 -4.77 13.38 -15.64
CA SER A 65 -5.01 13.34 -14.18
C SER A 65 -4.96 11.94 -13.57
N THR A 66 -4.88 10.88 -14.38
CA THR A 66 -4.70 9.50 -13.89
C THR A 66 -3.24 9.14 -13.62
N LYS A 67 -2.29 9.96 -14.07
CA LYS A 67 -0.87 9.77 -13.76
C LYS A 67 -0.65 10.03 -12.27
N ARG A 68 -0.45 8.96 -11.49
CA ARG A 68 -0.23 9.02 -10.04
C ARG A 68 1.18 9.53 -9.73
N SER A 69 1.30 10.29 -8.64
CA SER A 69 2.54 10.96 -8.22
C SER A 69 3.46 10.11 -7.32
N GLY A 70 3.12 8.84 -7.03
CA GLY A 70 3.87 7.98 -6.10
C GLY A 70 4.00 6.54 -6.60
N PHE A 71 4.90 5.78 -5.97
CA PHE A 71 5.18 4.40 -6.31
C PHE A 71 4.09 3.46 -5.75
N VAL A 72 3.51 2.62 -6.60
CA VAL A 72 2.24 1.94 -6.30
C VAL A 72 2.36 0.64 -5.49
N ILE A 73 3.58 0.24 -5.13
CA ILE A 73 3.85 -1.00 -4.40
C ILE A 73 4.85 -0.76 -3.27
N TYR A 74 4.72 -1.53 -2.20
CA TYR A 74 5.76 -1.63 -1.18
C TYR A 74 6.89 -2.53 -1.69
N VAL A 75 8.13 -2.03 -1.69
CA VAL A 75 9.32 -2.78 -2.18
C VAL A 75 10.31 -3.15 -1.08
N GLY A 76 9.89 -3.09 0.19
CA GLY A 76 10.75 -3.43 1.34
C GLY A 76 10.98 -4.93 1.56
N GLY A 77 10.07 -5.78 1.07
CA GLY A 77 10.15 -7.25 1.22
C GLY A 77 9.72 -7.75 2.59
#